data_AF-U5MXL6-F1
#
_entry.id   AF-U5MXL6-F1
#
_cell.length_a   1.000
_cell.length_b   1.000
_cell.length_c   1.000
_cell.angle_alpha   90.00
_cell.angle_beta   90.00
_cell.angle_gamma   90.00
#
_symmetry.space_group_name_H-M   'P 1'
#
loop_
_entity.id
_entity.type
_entity.pdbx_description
1 polymer ?
#
loop_
_entity_poly.entity_id
_entity_poly.type
_entity_poly.pdbx_seq_one_letter_code
_entity_poly.pdbx_strand_id
1 'polypeptide(L)'
;MKKNKILGIVVASIIAMSSVVPAFADDNTSQNSATNVTTIQAKFTKKAAKLGVDITGLSAKDAKGKIEAAEASKLGIDTAGLSNKEIQAKIKSAMEAKELAKLTQRATKLGVDITGLSNQDAKAKIEVAEASKLGIDITGLSNKEIQAKIKSAMEAKELSRLTQKASKLGVDITGLSNQDAKAKIEAAEASKLGIDTTGLSNKEIQAKIKSAMEAKGIARLTEKASKLGVDITGLSNQDAKVKIEAAEASKLGIDTTGLSNEEIQAKIKSAMEAKELANLTEKASKLGIDITGLSNQDAKTKIENAVASKLGIDTTGLTNKQIQEKIKEMKSNKITNADN
;
A
#
# COMPACT_ATOMS: atom_id res chain seq x y z
N MET A 1 -60.73 6.42 -29.12
CA MET A 1 -60.98 7.65 -28.35
C MET A 1 -59.70 8.10 -27.66
N LYS A 2 -59.45 9.41 -27.70
CA LYS A 2 -58.56 10.25 -26.87
C LYS A 2 -57.03 10.09 -26.97
N LYS A 3 -56.49 11.01 -27.77
CA LYS A 3 -55.14 11.60 -27.78
C LYS A 3 -54.87 12.32 -26.44
N ASN A 4 -53.59 12.43 -26.06
CA ASN A 4 -53.02 13.66 -25.49
C ASN A 4 -51.56 13.81 -25.93
N LYS A 5 -51.28 14.93 -26.62
CA LYS A 5 -49.97 15.42 -27.05
C LYS A 5 -49.45 16.43 -26.03
N ILE A 6 -48.15 16.41 -25.76
CA ILE A 6 -47.30 17.54 -25.28
C ILE A 6 -45.91 17.20 -25.84
N LEU A 7 -45.35 17.76 -26.92
CA LEU A 7 -45.08 19.15 -27.34
C LEU A 7 -44.19 19.93 -26.37
N GLY A 8 -42.91 20.08 -26.70
CA GLY A 8 -41.93 20.82 -25.88
C GLY A 8 -40.58 21.08 -26.56
N ILE A 9 -40.63 21.73 -27.73
CA ILE A 9 -39.66 22.70 -28.27
C ILE A 9 -38.19 22.22 -28.46
N VAL A 10 -37.91 21.85 -29.71
CA VAL A 10 -36.58 21.92 -30.34
C VAL A 10 -36.32 23.39 -30.69
N VAL A 11 -35.38 24.05 -30.03
CA VAL A 11 -34.84 25.33 -30.52
C VAL A 11 -33.66 25.01 -31.44
N ALA A 12 -33.98 24.82 -32.71
CA ALA A 12 -33.03 24.97 -33.80
C ALA A 12 -32.88 26.47 -34.07
N SER A 13 -31.79 27.07 -33.61
CA SER A 13 -31.49 28.47 -33.92
C SER A 13 -30.91 28.56 -35.33
N ILE A 14 -31.78 29.05 -36.20
CA ILE A 14 -31.65 29.48 -37.58
C ILE A 14 -30.25 30.02 -37.96
N ILE A 15 -29.70 29.41 -39.00
CA ILE A 15 -28.62 29.93 -39.83
C ILE A 15 -29.15 31.20 -40.52
N ALA A 16 -28.72 32.37 -40.08
CA ALA A 16 -28.90 33.60 -40.84
C ALA A 16 -27.81 33.66 -41.92
N MET A 17 -28.18 33.29 -43.16
CA MET A 17 -27.42 33.67 -44.35
C MET A 17 -27.77 35.12 -44.70
N SER A 18 -26.96 36.07 -44.25
CA SER A 18 -26.94 37.40 -44.86
C SER A 18 -25.85 37.42 -45.93
N SER A 19 -26.31 37.70 -47.16
CA SER A 19 -25.52 37.87 -48.37
C SER A 19 -24.50 39.01 -48.24
N VAL A 20 -23.23 38.67 -48.37
CA VAL A 20 -22.20 39.60 -48.86
C VAL A 20 -21.39 38.82 -49.88
N VAL A 21 -21.39 39.29 -51.13
CA VAL A 21 -20.46 38.85 -52.17
C VAL A 21 -19.11 39.51 -51.88
N PRO A 22 -18.00 38.77 -51.83
CA PRO A 22 -16.70 39.33 -52.17
C PRO A 22 -16.34 38.91 -53.59
N ALA A 23 -16.10 39.92 -54.42
CA ALA A 23 -15.41 39.80 -55.69
C ALA A 23 -14.02 39.15 -55.49
N PHE A 24 -13.57 38.45 -56.53
CA PHE A 24 -12.29 37.76 -56.62
C PHE A 24 -11.09 38.63 -56.20
N ALA A 25 -10.28 38.12 -55.26
CA ALA A 25 -8.81 38.15 -55.32
C ALA A 25 -8.21 37.22 -54.25
N ASP A 26 -7.62 36.12 -54.73
CA ASP A 26 -6.51 35.33 -54.15
C ASP A 26 -6.64 34.82 -52.68
N ASP A 27 -7.15 33.59 -52.50
CA ASP A 27 -7.18 32.92 -51.18
C ASP A 27 -6.63 31.49 -51.27
N ASN A 28 -5.35 31.35 -50.93
CA ASN A 28 -4.73 30.07 -50.56
C ASN A 28 -4.07 30.15 -49.17
N THR A 29 -4.46 31.13 -48.35
CA THR A 29 -3.80 31.46 -47.07
C THR A 29 -4.72 31.34 -45.85
N SER A 30 -6.04 31.21 -46.02
CA SER A 30 -7.00 31.22 -44.88
C SER A 30 -7.33 29.86 -44.25
N GLN A 31 -7.01 28.71 -44.87
CA GLN A 31 -7.36 27.39 -44.30
C GLN A 31 -6.49 26.95 -43.11
N ASN A 32 -5.28 27.50 -42.93
CA ASN A 32 -4.36 27.08 -41.86
C ASN A 32 -4.61 27.82 -40.52
N SER A 33 -5.37 28.90 -40.55
CA SER A 33 -5.62 29.79 -39.41
C SER A 33 -6.82 29.35 -38.56
N ALA A 34 -7.92 28.91 -39.19
CA ALA A 34 -9.13 28.47 -38.48
C ALA A 34 -8.90 27.21 -37.62
N THR A 35 -8.18 26.23 -38.15
CA THR A 35 -7.88 24.94 -37.50
C THR A 35 -6.99 25.09 -36.26
N ASN A 36 -6.08 26.07 -36.27
CA ASN A 36 -5.22 26.41 -35.13
C ASN A 36 -6.01 27.08 -34.00
N VAL A 37 -6.97 27.96 -34.33
CA VAL A 37 -7.82 28.64 -33.33
C VAL A 37 -8.69 27.65 -32.58
N THR A 38 -9.32 26.69 -33.27
CA THR A 38 -10.15 25.64 -32.64
C THR A 38 -9.35 24.77 -31.66
N THR A 39 -8.09 24.46 -32.01
CA THR A 39 -7.20 23.62 -31.19
C THR A 39 -6.69 24.35 -29.95
N ILE A 40 -6.37 25.65 -30.07
CA ILE A 40 -5.94 26.49 -28.93
C ILE A 40 -7.09 26.68 -27.95
N GLN A 41 -8.29 26.95 -28.47
CA GLN A 41 -9.48 27.14 -27.64
C GLN A 41 -9.83 25.86 -26.88
N ALA A 42 -9.78 24.69 -27.52
CA ALA A 42 -9.96 23.40 -26.86
C ALA A 42 -8.93 23.14 -25.74
N LYS A 43 -7.66 23.51 -25.94
CA LYS A 43 -6.60 23.41 -24.90
C LYS A 43 -6.90 24.32 -23.71
N PHE A 44 -7.32 25.57 -23.95
CA PHE A 44 -7.68 26.49 -22.89
C PHE A 44 -8.92 26.04 -22.12
N THR A 45 -9.97 25.55 -22.81
CA THR A 45 -11.17 25.03 -22.13
C THR A 45 -10.85 23.84 -21.24
N LYS A 46 -10.01 22.90 -21.70
CA LYS A 46 -9.57 21.74 -20.88
C LYS A 46 -8.77 22.18 -19.65
N LYS A 47 -7.89 23.17 -19.81
CA LYS A 47 -7.03 23.69 -18.74
C LYS A 47 -7.86 24.49 -17.72
N ALA A 48 -8.78 25.31 -18.20
CA ALA A 48 -9.73 26.08 -17.41
C ALA A 48 -10.64 25.16 -16.57
N ALA A 49 -11.20 24.11 -17.17
CA ALA A 49 -12.00 23.10 -16.47
C ALA A 49 -11.21 22.40 -15.35
N LYS A 50 -9.94 22.03 -15.61
CA LYS A 50 -9.05 21.41 -14.61
C LYS A 50 -8.74 22.34 -13.43
N LEU A 51 -8.72 23.65 -13.67
CA LEU A 51 -8.45 24.67 -12.66
C LEU A 51 -9.73 25.19 -11.99
N GLY A 52 -10.90 24.83 -12.51
CA GLY A 52 -12.20 25.29 -12.02
C GLY A 52 -12.50 26.74 -12.36
N VAL A 53 -12.01 27.25 -13.50
CA VAL A 53 -12.24 28.63 -13.94
C VAL A 53 -13.07 28.69 -15.21
N ASP A 54 -14.03 29.61 -15.24
CA ASP A 54 -14.83 29.89 -16.44
C ASP A 54 -14.11 30.88 -17.36
N ILE A 55 -13.99 30.54 -18.64
CA ILE A 55 -13.37 31.37 -19.69
C ILE A 55 -14.35 31.70 -20.82
N THR A 56 -15.64 31.40 -20.65
CA THR A 56 -16.66 31.59 -21.69
C THR A 56 -16.79 33.08 -22.04
N GLY A 57 -16.84 33.39 -23.34
CA GLY A 57 -16.96 34.77 -23.83
C GLY A 57 -15.69 35.63 -23.72
N LEU A 58 -14.58 35.10 -23.19
CA LEU A 58 -13.31 35.82 -23.13
C LEU A 58 -12.55 35.77 -24.46
N SER A 59 -11.78 36.82 -24.75
CA SER A 59 -10.77 36.77 -25.80
C SER A 59 -9.71 35.72 -25.47
N ALA A 60 -9.00 35.19 -26.47
CA ALA A 60 -7.95 34.20 -26.23
C ALA A 60 -6.83 34.72 -25.30
N LYS A 61 -6.56 36.03 -25.34
CA LYS A 61 -5.57 36.69 -24.48
C LYS A 61 -6.06 36.75 -23.03
N ASP A 62 -7.33 37.10 -22.81
CA ASP A 62 -7.91 37.21 -21.47
C ASP A 62 -8.16 35.84 -20.86
N ALA A 63 -8.60 34.86 -21.65
CA ALA A 63 -8.72 33.47 -21.25
C ALA A 63 -7.35 32.91 -20.79
N LYS A 64 -6.28 33.18 -21.56
CA LYS A 64 -4.92 32.78 -21.19
C LYS A 64 -4.49 33.43 -19.87
N GLY A 65 -4.68 34.74 -19.71
CA GLY A 65 -4.34 35.45 -18.47
C GLY A 65 -5.11 34.91 -17.26
N LYS A 66 -6.41 34.65 -17.41
CA LYS A 66 -7.26 34.07 -16.35
C LYS A 66 -6.81 32.65 -15.96
N ILE A 67 -6.41 31.84 -16.93
CA ILE A 67 -5.85 30.50 -16.69
C ILE A 67 -4.50 30.59 -15.95
N GLU A 68 -3.60 31.46 -16.40
CA GLU A 68 -2.28 31.65 -15.78
C GLU A 68 -2.41 32.16 -14.34
N ALA A 69 -3.30 33.13 -14.08
CA ALA A 69 -3.61 33.58 -12.72
C ALA A 69 -4.11 32.42 -11.84
N ALA A 70 -5.01 31.58 -12.35
CA ALA A 70 -5.51 30.42 -11.62
C ALA A 70 -4.41 29.37 -11.33
N GLU A 71 -3.50 29.13 -12.27
CA GLU A 71 -2.33 28.26 -12.05
C GLU A 71 -1.39 28.82 -10.99
N ALA A 72 -1.11 30.12 -11.06
CA ALA A 72 -0.31 30.81 -10.06
C ALA A 72 -0.92 30.67 -8.66
N SER A 73 -2.24 30.88 -8.52
CA SER A 73 -2.94 30.67 -7.25
C SER A 73 -2.83 29.22 -6.74
N LYS A 74 -2.95 28.22 -7.61
CA LYS A 74 -2.76 26.79 -7.23
C LYS A 74 -1.33 26.46 -6.80
N LEU A 75 -0.35 27.26 -7.22
CA LEU A 75 1.05 27.14 -6.85
C LEU A 75 1.42 28.05 -5.67
N GLY A 76 0.47 28.82 -5.10
CA GLY A 76 0.71 29.76 -4.01
C GLY A 76 1.52 30.99 -4.43
N ILE A 77 1.47 31.36 -5.71
CA ILE A 77 2.19 32.52 -6.26
C ILE A 77 1.27 33.74 -6.15
N ASP A 78 1.74 34.79 -5.47
CA ASP A 78 1.11 36.11 -5.51
C ASP A 78 1.28 36.74 -6.90
N THR A 79 0.15 37.12 -7.49
CA THR A 79 0.06 37.72 -8.82
C THR A 79 -0.19 39.23 -8.78
N ALA A 80 -0.39 39.83 -7.60
CA ALA A 80 -0.68 41.25 -7.48
C ALA A 80 0.47 42.11 -8.05
N GLY A 81 0.11 43.05 -8.93
CA GLY A 81 1.08 43.97 -9.55
C GLY A 81 2.01 43.34 -10.60
N LEU A 82 1.86 42.06 -10.94
CA LEU A 82 2.67 41.39 -11.96
C LEU A 82 2.02 41.46 -13.34
N SER A 83 2.85 41.62 -14.37
CA SER A 83 2.44 41.40 -15.76
C SER A 83 2.24 39.90 -16.04
N ASN A 84 1.43 39.57 -17.05
CA ASN A 84 1.23 38.16 -17.46
C ASN A 84 2.55 37.43 -17.79
N LYS A 85 3.53 38.15 -18.35
CA LYS A 85 4.85 37.58 -18.66
C LYS A 85 5.61 37.18 -17.38
N GLU A 86 5.52 38.00 -16.33
CA GLU A 86 6.12 37.70 -15.03
C GLU A 86 5.39 36.57 -14.30
N ILE A 87 4.05 36.56 -14.36
CA ILE A 87 3.22 35.46 -13.84
C ILE A 87 3.65 34.14 -14.52
N GLN A 88 3.77 34.14 -15.85
CA GLN A 88 4.18 32.95 -16.61
C GLN A 88 5.60 32.48 -16.22
N ALA A 89 6.54 33.41 -16.05
CA ALA A 89 7.90 33.09 -15.62
C ALA A 89 7.91 32.48 -14.21
N LYS A 90 7.18 33.08 -13.25
CA LYS A 90 7.08 32.55 -11.88
C LYS A 90 6.42 31.17 -11.84
N ILE A 91 5.36 30.94 -12.64
CA ILE A 91 4.73 29.62 -12.78
C ILE A 91 5.73 28.59 -13.29
N LYS A 92 6.51 28.93 -14.33
CA LYS A 92 7.53 28.05 -14.88
C LYS A 92 8.57 27.67 -13.82
N SER A 93 9.14 28.66 -13.12
CA SER A 93 10.13 28.42 -12.06
C SER A 93 9.56 27.58 -10.92
N ALA A 94 8.32 27.83 -10.50
CA ALA A 94 7.66 27.05 -9.46
C ALA A 94 7.41 25.59 -9.89
N MET A 95 7.03 25.36 -11.15
CA MET A 95 6.88 24.00 -11.68
C MET A 95 8.21 23.27 -11.78
N GLU A 96 9.28 23.95 -12.22
CA GLU A 96 10.63 23.38 -12.29
C GLU A 96 11.15 23.02 -10.89
N ALA A 97 10.96 23.89 -9.90
CA ALA A 97 11.31 23.62 -8.51
C ALA A 97 10.52 22.45 -7.92
N LYS A 98 9.21 22.37 -8.22
CA LYS A 98 8.36 21.25 -7.78
C LYS A 98 8.77 19.92 -8.40
N GLU A 99 9.16 19.93 -9.67
CA GLU A 99 9.66 18.72 -10.33
C GLU A 99 11.01 18.31 -9.78
N LEU A 100 11.93 19.26 -9.57
CA LEU A 100 13.21 19.00 -8.93
C LEU A 100 13.01 18.39 -7.53
N ALA A 101 12.09 18.91 -6.72
CA ALA A 101 11.78 18.36 -5.40
C ALA A 101 11.33 16.88 -5.47
N LYS A 102 10.50 16.50 -6.47
CA LYS A 102 10.12 15.09 -6.68
C LYS A 102 11.30 14.24 -7.11
N LEU A 103 12.15 14.76 -8.01
CA LEU A 103 13.35 14.07 -8.48
C LEU A 103 14.31 13.85 -7.30
N THR A 104 14.52 14.84 -6.45
CA THR A 104 15.32 14.72 -5.22
C THR A 104 14.78 13.63 -4.31
N GLN A 105 13.46 13.61 -4.05
CA GLN A 105 12.85 12.55 -3.23
C GLN A 105 13.05 11.14 -3.82
N ARG A 106 12.95 11.00 -5.15
CA ARG A 106 13.24 9.72 -5.83
C ARG A 106 14.72 9.36 -5.72
N ALA A 107 15.60 10.31 -5.98
CA ALA A 107 17.04 10.14 -5.92
C ALA A 107 17.51 9.70 -4.52
N THR A 108 16.99 10.33 -3.45
CA THR A 108 17.28 9.93 -2.06
C THR A 108 16.84 8.49 -1.78
N LYS A 109 15.64 8.07 -2.21
CA LYS A 109 15.18 6.67 -2.05
C LYS A 109 16.05 5.67 -2.83
N LEU A 110 16.70 6.14 -3.88
CA LEU A 110 17.57 5.34 -4.71
C LEU A 110 19.04 5.37 -4.26
N GLY A 111 19.43 6.33 -3.41
CA GLY A 111 20.81 6.56 -3.02
C GLY A 111 21.63 7.24 -4.13
N VAL A 112 20.98 8.07 -4.96
CA VAL A 112 21.59 8.72 -6.12
C VAL A 112 21.74 10.21 -5.84
N ASP A 113 22.90 10.77 -6.16
CA ASP A 113 23.12 12.21 -6.15
C ASP A 113 22.73 12.83 -7.50
N ILE A 114 21.89 13.85 -7.47
CA ILE A 114 21.43 14.63 -8.64
C ILE A 114 21.78 16.13 -8.51
N THR A 115 22.63 16.50 -7.55
CA THR A 115 23.03 17.89 -7.31
C THR A 115 23.68 18.49 -8.56
N GLY A 116 23.27 19.71 -8.92
CA GLY A 116 23.79 20.43 -10.07
C GLY A 116 23.30 19.93 -11.44
N LEU A 117 22.44 18.90 -11.49
CA LEU A 117 21.89 18.40 -12.74
C LEU A 117 20.65 19.19 -13.18
N SER A 118 20.44 19.25 -14.51
CA SER A 118 19.16 19.67 -15.06
C SER A 118 18.06 18.66 -14.69
N ASN A 119 16.79 19.06 -14.70
CA ASN A 119 15.68 18.14 -14.45
C ASN A 119 15.67 16.94 -15.42
N GLN A 120 16.12 17.14 -16.66
CA GLN A 120 16.20 16.08 -17.66
C GLN A 120 17.33 15.09 -17.32
N ASP A 121 18.50 15.58 -16.97
CA ASP A 121 19.65 14.73 -16.63
C ASP A 121 19.45 14.01 -15.30
N ALA A 122 18.87 14.69 -14.30
CA ALA A 122 18.46 14.10 -13.04
C ALA A 122 17.48 12.95 -13.26
N LYS A 123 16.47 13.15 -14.13
CA LYS A 123 15.51 12.11 -14.49
C LYS A 123 16.18 10.91 -15.15
N ALA A 124 17.05 11.13 -16.12
CA ALA A 124 17.79 10.04 -16.78
C ALA A 124 18.65 9.26 -15.78
N LYS A 125 19.38 9.96 -14.90
CA LYS A 125 20.20 9.33 -13.86
C LYS A 125 19.37 8.51 -12.86
N ILE A 126 18.20 9.00 -12.49
CA ILE A 126 17.23 8.28 -11.65
C ILE A 126 16.71 7.02 -12.35
N GLU A 127 16.36 7.11 -13.64
CA GLU A 127 15.85 5.97 -14.42
C GLU A 127 16.90 4.85 -14.55
N VAL A 128 18.17 5.21 -14.77
CA VAL A 128 19.28 4.24 -14.74
C VAL A 128 19.35 3.53 -13.39
N ALA A 129 19.26 4.26 -12.28
CA ALA A 129 19.29 3.65 -10.96
C ALA A 129 18.07 2.78 -10.65
N GLU A 130 16.87 3.16 -11.12
CA GLU A 130 15.67 2.35 -11.01
C GLU A 130 15.79 1.05 -11.81
N ALA A 131 16.29 1.12 -13.04
CA ALA A 131 16.56 -0.06 -13.86
C ALA A 131 17.53 -1.02 -13.17
N SER A 132 18.64 -0.51 -12.62
CA SER A 132 19.60 -1.31 -11.86
C SER A 132 18.97 -1.98 -10.63
N LYS A 133 18.16 -1.27 -9.83
CA LYS A 133 17.44 -1.87 -8.68
C LYS A 133 16.43 -2.94 -9.09
N LEU A 134 15.93 -2.89 -10.32
CA LEU A 134 15.01 -3.87 -10.89
C LEU A 134 15.74 -4.99 -11.66
N GLY A 135 17.07 -4.96 -11.76
CA GLY A 135 17.86 -5.94 -12.51
C GLY A 135 17.64 -5.87 -14.03
N ILE A 136 17.31 -4.70 -14.55
CA ILE A 136 17.03 -4.49 -15.98
C ILE A 136 18.33 -4.12 -16.69
N ASP A 137 18.71 -4.89 -17.71
CA ASP A 137 19.77 -4.48 -18.65
C ASP A 137 19.29 -3.33 -19.54
N ILE A 138 20.06 -2.26 -19.53
CA ILE A 138 19.79 -1.01 -20.25
C ILE A 138 20.77 -0.76 -21.40
N THR A 139 21.75 -1.65 -21.61
CA THR A 139 22.72 -1.52 -22.69
C THR A 139 22.01 -1.38 -24.04
N GLY A 140 22.33 -0.34 -24.79
CA GLY A 140 21.77 -0.09 -26.12
C GLY A 140 20.33 0.41 -26.15
N LEU A 141 19.71 0.70 -25.00
CA LEU A 141 18.34 1.22 -24.95
C LEU A 141 18.30 2.76 -24.93
N SER A 142 17.30 3.32 -25.60
CA SER A 142 16.92 4.73 -25.43
C SER A 142 16.21 4.96 -24.10
N ASN A 143 16.21 6.20 -23.61
CA ASN A 143 15.50 6.56 -22.37
C ASN A 143 14.01 6.17 -22.39
N LYS A 144 13.36 6.25 -23.56
CA LYS A 144 11.95 5.85 -23.71
C LYS A 144 11.77 4.35 -23.53
N GLU A 145 12.70 3.55 -24.03
CA GLU A 145 12.70 2.09 -23.86
C GLU A 145 13.02 1.69 -22.43
N ILE A 146 13.98 2.37 -21.79
CA ILE A 146 14.30 2.19 -20.37
C ILE A 146 13.04 2.44 -19.52
N GLN A 147 12.35 3.57 -19.74
CA GLN A 147 11.10 3.88 -19.04
C GLN A 147 10.02 2.82 -19.26
N ALA A 148 9.85 2.34 -20.49
CA ALA A 148 8.89 1.29 -20.80
C ALA A 148 9.23 -0.02 -20.07
N LYS A 149 10.50 -0.45 -20.09
CA LYS A 149 10.95 -1.65 -19.38
C LYS A 149 10.78 -1.53 -17.87
N ILE A 150 11.14 -0.39 -17.27
CA ILE A 150 10.93 -0.12 -15.84
C ILE A 150 9.45 -0.24 -15.50
N LYS A 151 8.57 0.38 -16.30
CA LYS A 151 7.12 0.30 -16.10
C LYS A 151 6.62 -1.14 -16.13
N SER A 152 6.99 -1.92 -17.15
CA SER A 152 6.59 -3.32 -17.27
C SER A 152 7.12 -4.17 -16.12
N ALA A 153 8.36 -3.96 -15.68
CA ALA A 153 8.93 -4.67 -14.53
C ALA A 153 8.19 -4.34 -13.21
N MET A 154 7.81 -3.07 -13.01
CA MET A 154 7.00 -2.68 -11.84
C MET A 154 5.58 -3.29 -11.88
N GLU A 155 4.95 -3.32 -13.05
CA GLU A 155 3.63 -3.93 -13.24
C GLU A 155 3.66 -5.45 -12.97
N ALA A 156 4.69 -6.15 -13.46
CA ALA A 156 4.91 -7.57 -13.17
C ALA A 156 5.18 -7.83 -11.69
N LYS A 157 5.97 -6.96 -11.03
CA LYS A 157 6.24 -7.06 -9.60
C LYS A 157 4.98 -6.86 -8.75
N GLU A 158 4.13 -5.91 -9.11
CA GLU A 158 2.85 -5.72 -8.40
C GLU A 158 1.90 -6.90 -8.64
N LEU A 159 1.82 -7.42 -9.88
CA LEU A 159 1.02 -8.61 -10.17
C LEU A 159 1.48 -9.82 -9.36
N SER A 160 2.79 -10.03 -9.24
CA SER A 160 3.36 -11.10 -8.38
C SER A 160 2.93 -10.93 -6.91
N ARG A 161 3.00 -9.70 -6.39
CA ARG A 161 2.56 -9.40 -5.02
C ARG A 161 1.07 -9.65 -4.82
N LEU A 162 0.24 -9.25 -5.78
CA LEU A 162 -1.21 -9.49 -5.76
C LEU A 162 -1.51 -10.99 -5.84
N THR A 163 -0.79 -11.73 -6.69
CA THR A 163 -0.94 -13.19 -6.81
C THR A 163 -0.63 -13.88 -5.47
N GLN A 164 0.47 -13.53 -4.81
CA GLN A 164 0.80 -14.10 -3.49
C GLN A 164 -0.28 -13.79 -2.44
N LYS A 165 -0.84 -12.57 -2.44
CA LYS A 165 -1.94 -12.21 -1.55
C LYS A 165 -3.20 -13.02 -1.88
N ALA A 166 -3.55 -13.11 -3.15
CA ALA A 166 -4.71 -13.85 -3.62
C ALA A 166 -4.62 -15.33 -3.23
N SER A 167 -3.46 -15.97 -3.39
CA SER A 167 -3.24 -17.36 -2.96
C SER A 167 -3.42 -17.55 -1.46
N LYS A 168 -2.92 -16.64 -0.61
CA LYS A 168 -3.14 -16.68 0.85
C LYS A 168 -4.61 -16.52 1.23
N LEU A 169 -5.40 -15.87 0.37
CA LEU A 169 -6.81 -15.64 0.58
C LEU A 169 -7.69 -16.72 -0.06
N GLY A 170 -7.15 -17.54 -0.97
CA GLY A 170 -7.91 -18.51 -1.75
C GLY A 170 -8.73 -17.86 -2.88
N VAL A 171 -8.24 -16.74 -3.43
CA VAL A 171 -8.94 -15.95 -4.45
C VAL A 171 -8.24 -16.12 -5.79
N ASP A 172 -9.01 -16.35 -6.85
CA ASP A 172 -8.51 -16.32 -8.22
C ASP A 172 -8.57 -14.89 -8.80
N ILE A 173 -7.43 -14.43 -9.32
CA ILE A 173 -7.26 -13.12 -9.98
C ILE A 173 -6.79 -13.25 -11.44
N THR A 174 -6.83 -14.46 -12.00
CA THR A 174 -6.37 -14.73 -13.37
C THR A 174 -7.15 -13.89 -14.37
N GLY A 175 -6.44 -13.26 -15.32
CA GLY A 175 -7.02 -12.44 -16.37
C GLY A 175 -7.51 -11.05 -15.92
N LEU A 176 -7.35 -10.69 -14.65
CA LEU A 176 -7.73 -9.37 -14.14
C LEU A 176 -6.63 -8.33 -14.35
N SER A 177 -7.04 -7.06 -14.49
CA SER A 177 -6.10 -5.95 -14.36
C SER A 177 -5.56 -5.86 -12.93
N ASN A 178 -4.39 -5.23 -12.72
CA ASN A 178 -3.85 -5.03 -11.37
C ASN A 178 -4.83 -4.27 -10.45
N GLN A 179 -5.62 -3.36 -11.01
CA GLN A 179 -6.62 -2.61 -10.25
C GLN A 179 -7.79 -3.50 -9.82
N ASP A 180 -8.30 -4.35 -10.73
CA ASP A 180 -9.42 -5.25 -10.44
C ASP A 180 -8.99 -6.38 -9.52
N ALA A 181 -7.79 -6.94 -9.73
CA ALA A 181 -7.19 -7.93 -8.83
C ALA A 181 -7.06 -7.37 -7.41
N LYS A 182 -6.58 -6.13 -7.26
CA LYS A 182 -6.49 -5.46 -5.96
C LYS A 182 -7.87 -5.30 -5.31
N ALA A 183 -8.87 -4.84 -6.05
CA ALA A 183 -10.22 -4.69 -5.53
C ALA A 183 -10.81 -6.03 -5.06
N LYS A 184 -10.62 -7.09 -5.86
CA LYS A 184 -11.09 -8.44 -5.53
C LYS A 184 -10.40 -9.01 -4.28
N ILE A 185 -9.10 -8.77 -4.13
CA ILE A 185 -8.32 -9.13 -2.94
C ILE A 185 -8.83 -8.37 -1.71
N GLU A 186 -9.05 -7.06 -1.82
CA GLU A 186 -9.55 -6.23 -0.71
C GLU A 186 -10.95 -6.66 -0.26
N ALA A 187 -11.84 -6.99 -1.20
CA ALA A 187 -13.16 -7.54 -0.87
C ALA A 187 -13.03 -8.86 -0.08
N ALA A 188 -12.13 -9.76 -0.49
CA ALA A 188 -11.89 -11.02 0.22
C ALA A 188 -11.26 -10.81 1.62
N GLU A 189 -10.33 -9.85 1.76
CA GLU A 189 -9.78 -9.46 3.06
C GLU A 189 -10.89 -8.93 3.99
N ALA A 190 -11.79 -8.08 3.48
CA ALA A 190 -12.95 -7.58 4.21
C ALA A 190 -13.88 -8.72 4.66
N SER A 191 -14.19 -9.67 3.77
CA SER A 191 -15.03 -10.83 4.11
C SER A 191 -14.41 -11.70 5.22
N LYS A 192 -13.09 -11.93 5.21
CA LYS A 192 -12.40 -12.65 6.30
C LYS A 192 -12.46 -11.93 7.65
N LEU A 193 -12.73 -10.63 7.64
CA LEU A 193 -12.92 -9.81 8.84
C LEU A 193 -14.40 -9.60 9.19
N GLY A 194 -15.34 -10.21 8.45
CA GLY A 194 -16.78 -10.06 8.67
C GLY A 194 -17.32 -8.69 8.30
N ILE A 195 -16.64 -7.97 7.40
CA ILE A 195 -17.03 -6.61 6.97
C ILE A 195 -17.95 -6.73 5.75
N ASP A 196 -19.15 -6.15 5.83
CA ASP A 196 -20.01 -5.95 4.66
C ASP A 196 -19.45 -4.84 3.77
N THR A 197 -19.26 -5.17 2.50
CA THR A 197 -18.71 -4.29 1.47
C THR A 197 -19.78 -3.69 0.56
N THR A 198 -21.06 -4.04 0.75
CA THR A 198 -22.16 -3.60 -0.11
C THR A 198 -22.29 -2.07 -0.11
N GLY A 199 -22.27 -1.47 -1.30
CA GLY A 199 -22.40 -0.02 -1.47
C GLY A 199 -21.17 0.80 -1.08
N LEU A 200 -20.05 0.18 -0.75
CA LEU A 200 -18.82 0.89 -0.38
C LEU A 200 -17.87 1.06 -1.55
N SER A 201 -17.18 2.19 -1.60
CA SER A 201 -16.01 2.39 -2.46
C SER A 201 -14.79 1.63 -1.93
N ASN A 202 -13.83 1.32 -2.80
CA ASN A 202 -12.58 0.65 -2.39
C ASN A 202 -11.83 1.41 -1.28
N LYS A 203 -11.89 2.75 -1.29
CA LYS A 203 -11.25 3.57 -0.25
C LYS A 203 -11.93 3.38 1.11
N GLU A 204 -13.25 3.24 1.13
CA GLU A 204 -14.01 2.96 2.35
C GLU A 204 -13.78 1.53 2.84
N ILE A 205 -13.73 0.55 1.93
CA ILE A 205 -13.39 -0.84 2.28
C ILE A 205 -12.01 -0.91 2.93
N GLN A 206 -10.99 -0.28 2.33
CA GLN A 206 -9.63 -0.21 2.90
C GLN A 206 -9.62 0.44 4.29
N ALA A 207 -10.37 1.52 4.48
CA ALA A 207 -10.49 2.18 5.78
C ALA A 207 -11.11 1.24 6.83
N LYS A 208 -12.21 0.56 6.48
CA LYS A 208 -12.86 -0.41 7.38
C LYS A 208 -11.97 -1.59 7.72
N ILE A 209 -11.26 -2.15 6.74
CA ILE A 209 -10.28 -3.23 6.97
C ILE A 209 -9.21 -2.77 7.96
N LYS A 210 -8.66 -1.56 7.75
CA LYS A 210 -7.64 -0.98 8.63
C LYS A 210 -8.16 -0.86 10.06
N SER A 211 -9.34 -0.27 10.26
CA SER A 211 -9.94 -0.13 11.59
C SER A 211 -10.24 -1.47 12.26
N ALA A 212 -10.73 -2.46 11.49
CA ALA A 212 -10.98 -3.81 12.03
C ALA A 212 -9.69 -4.52 12.45
N MET A 213 -8.60 -4.36 11.68
CA MET A 213 -7.29 -4.90 12.02
C MET A 213 -6.69 -4.23 13.26
N GLU A 214 -6.84 -2.91 13.39
CA GLU A 214 -6.42 -2.16 14.58
C GLU A 214 -7.20 -2.59 15.82
N ALA A 215 -8.53 -2.76 15.72
CA ALA A 215 -9.39 -3.26 16.79
C ALA A 215 -9.02 -4.69 17.22
N LYS A 216 -8.71 -5.56 16.25
CA LYS A 216 -8.23 -6.92 16.54
C LYS A 216 -6.84 -6.92 17.19
N GLY A 217 -6.00 -5.97 16.80
CA GLY A 217 -4.69 -5.72 17.42
C GLY A 217 -4.82 -5.35 18.88
N ILE A 218 -5.63 -4.34 19.20
CA ILE A 218 -5.82 -3.90 20.60
C ILE A 218 -6.47 -5.01 21.43
N ALA A 219 -7.46 -5.74 20.91
CA ALA A 219 -8.11 -6.83 21.64
C ALA A 219 -7.11 -7.92 22.09
N ARG A 220 -6.16 -8.28 21.22
CA ARG A 220 -5.07 -9.23 21.56
C ARG A 220 -4.14 -8.68 22.63
N LEU A 221 -3.83 -7.39 22.57
CA LEU A 221 -3.00 -6.72 23.58
C LEU A 221 -3.76 -6.65 24.91
N THR A 222 -5.05 -6.38 24.91
CA THR A 222 -5.91 -6.39 26.11
C THR A 222 -5.89 -7.76 26.77
N GLU A 223 -6.06 -8.86 26.00
CA GLU A 223 -6.01 -10.21 26.54
C GLU A 223 -4.65 -10.52 27.20
N LYS A 224 -3.54 -10.12 26.56
CA LYS A 224 -2.20 -10.25 27.14
C LYS A 224 -2.04 -9.42 28.42
N ALA A 225 -2.48 -8.16 28.38
CA ALA A 225 -2.40 -7.25 29.50
C ALA A 225 -3.18 -7.78 30.71
N SER A 226 -4.38 -8.34 30.50
CA SER A 226 -5.16 -8.98 31.56
C SER A 226 -4.44 -10.16 32.19
N LYS A 227 -3.79 -11.04 31.40
CA LYS A 227 -2.97 -12.16 31.94
C LYS A 227 -1.76 -11.67 32.75
N LEU A 228 -1.29 -10.47 32.44
CA LEU A 228 -0.17 -9.84 33.13
C LEU A 228 -0.59 -8.97 34.31
N GLY A 229 -1.87 -8.59 34.41
CA GLY A 229 -2.39 -7.69 35.42
C GLY A 229 -2.07 -6.22 35.14
N VAL A 230 -1.92 -5.84 33.87
CA VAL A 230 -1.57 -4.46 33.45
C VAL A 230 -2.77 -3.80 32.80
N ASP A 231 -2.99 -2.52 33.10
CA ASP A 231 -3.97 -1.70 32.40
C ASP A 231 -3.33 -1.00 31.19
N ILE A 232 -3.97 -1.13 30.03
CA ILE A 232 -3.56 -0.50 28.77
C ILE A 232 -4.66 0.43 28.21
N THR A 233 -5.68 0.75 29.01
CA THR A 233 -6.81 1.59 28.57
C THR A 233 -6.32 2.95 28.10
N GLY A 234 -6.83 3.40 26.95
CA GLY A 234 -6.49 4.70 26.36
C GLY A 234 -5.11 4.77 25.69
N LEU A 235 -4.33 3.69 25.67
CA LEU A 235 -3.03 3.65 25.00
C LEU A 235 -3.17 3.36 23.50
N SER A 236 -2.19 3.85 22.72
CA SER A 236 -2.03 3.39 21.34
C SER A 236 -1.59 1.92 21.31
N ASN A 237 -1.78 1.22 20.19
CA ASN A 237 -1.31 -0.16 20.04
C ASN A 237 0.20 -0.30 20.32
N GLN A 238 0.99 0.70 19.95
CA GLN A 238 2.43 0.69 20.16
C GLN A 238 2.76 0.85 21.65
N ASP A 239 2.15 1.83 22.33
CA ASP A 239 2.40 2.08 23.75
C ASP A 239 1.90 0.93 24.63
N ALA A 240 0.74 0.36 24.28
CA ALA A 240 0.21 -0.83 24.94
C ALA A 240 1.18 -2.01 24.82
N LYS A 241 1.78 -2.21 23.63
CA LYS A 241 2.77 -3.27 23.40
C LYS A 241 4.01 -3.07 24.28
N VAL A 242 4.56 -1.86 24.32
CA VAL A 242 5.73 -1.52 25.17
C VAL A 242 5.41 -1.76 26.64
N LYS A 243 4.25 -1.32 27.12
CA LYS A 243 3.82 -1.51 28.52
C LYS A 243 3.66 -2.99 28.88
N ILE A 244 3.13 -3.79 27.96
CA ILE A 244 3.01 -5.25 28.11
C ILE A 244 4.40 -5.90 28.16
N GLU A 245 5.31 -5.53 27.26
CA GLU A 245 6.67 -6.08 27.20
C GLU A 245 7.46 -5.76 28.49
N ALA A 246 7.34 -4.54 29.01
CA ALA A 246 7.92 -4.19 30.30
C ALA A 246 7.37 -5.07 31.44
N ALA A 247 6.04 -5.31 31.47
CA ALA A 247 5.43 -6.19 32.47
C ALA A 247 5.86 -7.66 32.32
N GLU A 248 6.00 -8.17 31.09
CA GLU A 248 6.56 -9.50 30.82
C GLU A 248 8.00 -9.62 31.33
N ALA A 249 8.84 -8.62 31.07
CA ALA A 249 10.21 -8.56 31.57
C ALA A 249 10.25 -8.59 33.11
N SER A 250 9.42 -7.79 33.78
CA SER A 250 9.35 -7.78 35.24
C SER A 250 8.93 -9.14 35.81
N LYS A 251 7.97 -9.84 35.21
CA LYS A 251 7.58 -11.21 35.64
C LYS A 251 8.69 -12.24 35.45
N LEU A 252 9.64 -11.97 34.57
CA LEU A 252 10.82 -12.80 34.34
C LEU A 252 12.04 -12.36 35.18
N GLY A 253 11.89 -11.33 36.03
CA GLY A 253 12.99 -10.79 36.84
C GLY A 253 14.04 -10.05 36.04
N ILE A 254 13.67 -9.52 34.86
CA ILE A 254 14.58 -8.79 33.98
C ILE A 254 14.52 -7.30 34.34
N ASP A 255 15.68 -6.71 34.65
CA ASP A 255 15.82 -5.25 34.75
C ASP A 255 15.77 -4.62 33.36
N THR A 256 14.87 -3.67 33.17
CA THR A 256 14.64 -2.95 31.92
C THR A 256 15.28 -1.57 31.89
N THR A 257 15.92 -1.14 32.98
CA THR A 257 16.50 0.20 33.12
C THR A 257 17.58 0.43 32.06
N GLY A 258 17.42 1.50 31.28
CA GLY A 258 18.38 1.91 30.25
C GLY A 258 18.36 1.06 28.97
N LEU A 259 17.41 0.14 28.81
CA LEU A 259 17.30 -0.69 27.62
C LEU A 259 16.33 -0.11 26.59
N SER A 260 16.65 -0.30 25.31
CA SER A 260 15.71 -0.13 24.20
C SER A 260 14.66 -1.23 24.17
N ASN A 261 13.55 -1.00 23.46
CA ASN A 261 12.46 -1.96 23.38
C ASN A 261 12.90 -3.27 22.68
N GLU A 262 13.75 -3.16 21.66
CA GLU A 262 14.35 -4.30 20.97
C GLU A 262 15.23 -5.14 21.90
N GLU A 263 16.01 -4.49 22.79
CA GLU A 263 16.83 -5.18 23.79
C GLU A 263 15.98 -5.88 24.85
N ILE A 264 14.90 -5.23 25.31
CA ILE A 264 13.93 -5.84 26.23
C ILE A 264 13.33 -7.10 25.60
N GLN A 265 12.86 -7.02 24.34
CA GLN A 265 12.31 -8.18 23.62
C GLN A 265 13.34 -9.32 23.50
N ALA A 266 14.60 -9.00 23.17
CA ALA A 266 15.66 -10.00 23.05
C ALA A 266 15.95 -10.70 24.40
N LYS A 267 15.98 -9.94 25.51
CA LYS A 267 16.15 -10.51 26.86
C LYS A 267 14.96 -11.37 27.29
N ILE A 268 13.73 -10.91 27.05
CA ILE A 268 12.51 -11.69 27.31
C ILE A 268 12.57 -13.02 26.55
N LYS A 269 12.89 -12.98 25.25
CA LYS A 269 13.01 -14.18 24.42
C LYS A 269 14.05 -15.16 25.00
N SER A 270 15.25 -14.67 25.31
CA SER A 270 16.32 -15.50 25.88
C SER A 270 15.93 -16.13 27.23
N ALA A 271 15.27 -15.37 28.10
CA ALA A 271 14.80 -15.87 29.38
C ALA A 271 13.70 -16.93 29.24
N MET A 272 12.78 -16.76 28.28
CA MET A 272 11.76 -17.76 27.98
C MET A 272 12.36 -19.05 27.41
N GLU A 273 13.34 -18.94 26.50
CA GLU A 273 14.04 -20.10 25.93
C GLU A 273 14.79 -20.89 27.00
N ALA A 274 15.48 -20.19 27.93
CA ALA A 274 16.16 -20.82 29.06
C ALA A 274 15.18 -21.51 30.01
N LYS A 275 14.03 -20.89 30.29
CA LYS A 275 12.98 -21.48 31.13
C LYS A 275 12.34 -22.70 30.45
N GLU A 276 12.13 -22.66 29.14
CA GLU A 276 11.63 -23.82 28.38
C GLU A 276 12.64 -24.97 28.43
N LEU A 277 13.92 -24.69 28.20
CA LEU A 277 14.97 -25.71 28.29
C LEU A 277 15.03 -26.34 29.69
N ALA A 278 14.96 -25.54 30.76
CA ALA A 278 14.91 -26.06 32.13
C ALA A 278 13.73 -27.03 32.35
N ASN A 279 12.54 -26.67 31.85
CA ASN A 279 11.36 -27.53 31.93
C ASN A 279 11.53 -28.83 31.11
N LEU A 280 12.15 -28.76 29.94
CA LEU A 280 12.44 -29.93 29.12
C LEU A 280 13.45 -30.84 29.81
N THR A 281 14.51 -30.28 30.39
CA THR A 281 15.51 -31.02 31.19
C THR A 281 14.86 -31.75 32.36
N GLU A 282 13.96 -31.09 33.11
CA GLU A 282 13.23 -31.74 34.20
C GLU A 282 12.39 -32.93 33.70
N LYS A 283 11.67 -32.76 32.59
CA LYS A 283 10.89 -33.85 31.97
C LYS A 283 11.78 -34.98 31.47
N ALA A 284 12.91 -34.67 30.85
CA ALA A 284 13.88 -35.63 30.36
C ALA A 284 14.46 -36.47 31.51
N SER A 285 14.84 -35.81 32.62
CA SER A 285 15.30 -36.49 33.83
C SER A 285 14.26 -37.45 34.41
N LYS A 286 12.98 -37.05 34.47
CA LYS A 286 11.88 -37.94 34.89
C LYS A 286 11.69 -39.14 33.97
N LEU A 287 12.08 -39.01 32.70
CA LEU A 287 12.01 -40.10 31.72
C LEU A 287 13.27 -40.95 31.68
N GLY A 288 14.38 -40.48 32.25
CA GLY A 288 15.69 -41.12 32.21
C GLY A 288 16.39 -40.97 30.85
N ILE A 289 16.12 -39.87 30.13
CA ILE A 289 16.69 -39.62 28.80
C ILE A 289 17.62 -38.41 28.83
N ASP A 290 18.70 -38.45 28.06
CA ASP A 290 19.61 -37.33 27.88
C ASP A 290 19.17 -36.46 26.68
N ILE A 291 19.12 -35.15 26.89
CA ILE A 291 18.80 -34.13 25.88
C ILE A 291 19.93 -33.09 25.72
N THR A 292 21.11 -33.34 26.30
CA THR A 292 22.23 -32.41 26.26
C THR A 292 22.66 -32.12 24.82
N GLY A 293 22.92 -30.85 24.52
CA GLY A 293 23.34 -30.40 23.19
C GLY A 293 22.25 -30.38 22.11
N LEU A 294 21.01 -30.75 22.45
CA LEU A 294 19.87 -30.67 21.53
C LEU A 294 19.26 -29.26 21.52
N SER A 295 18.67 -28.89 20.38
CA SER A 295 17.77 -27.73 20.33
C SER A 295 16.52 -27.98 21.17
N ASN A 296 15.82 -26.92 21.62
CA ASN A 296 14.55 -27.08 22.36
C ASN A 296 13.53 -27.93 21.58
N GLN A 297 13.51 -27.79 20.25
CA GLN A 297 12.60 -28.56 19.39
C GLN A 297 12.99 -30.05 19.33
N ASP A 298 14.28 -30.36 19.21
CA ASP A 298 14.77 -31.74 19.17
C ASP A 298 14.63 -32.41 20.53
N ALA A 299 14.95 -31.70 21.62
CA ALA A 299 14.73 -32.15 22.98
C ALA A 299 13.25 -32.48 23.23
N LYS A 300 12.33 -31.59 22.82
CA LYS A 300 10.89 -31.82 22.92
C LYS A 300 10.45 -33.05 22.14
N THR A 301 10.95 -33.22 20.92
CA THR A 301 10.67 -34.40 20.08
C THR A 301 11.14 -35.69 20.75
N LYS A 302 12.38 -35.70 21.27
CA LYS A 302 12.96 -36.85 21.97
C LYS A 302 12.16 -37.21 23.23
N ILE A 303 11.73 -36.21 24.00
CA ILE A 303 10.85 -36.38 25.16
C ILE A 303 9.50 -36.97 24.76
N GLU A 304 8.86 -36.46 23.70
CA GLU A 304 7.56 -36.94 23.23
C GLU A 304 7.62 -38.40 22.77
N ASN A 305 8.66 -38.77 22.02
CA ASN A 305 8.90 -40.15 21.64
C ASN A 305 9.11 -41.05 22.85
N ALA A 306 9.90 -40.64 23.84
CA ALA A 306 10.10 -41.41 25.05
C ALA A 306 8.80 -41.59 25.87
N VAL A 307 7.93 -40.56 25.92
CA VAL A 307 6.60 -40.68 26.54
C VAL A 307 5.72 -41.65 25.76
N ALA A 308 5.70 -41.55 24.43
CA ALA A 308 4.93 -42.44 23.57
C ALA A 308 5.35 -43.90 23.76
N SER A 309 6.65 -44.19 23.78
CA SER A 309 7.17 -45.54 24.02
C SER A 309 6.76 -46.08 25.40
N LYS A 310 6.80 -45.26 26.46
CA LYS A 310 6.30 -45.67 27.79
C LYS A 310 4.79 -45.96 27.82
N LEU A 311 4.03 -45.42 26.87
CA LEU A 311 2.59 -45.68 26.71
C LEU A 311 2.29 -46.79 25.70
N GLY A 312 3.31 -47.42 25.09
CA GLY A 312 3.13 -48.45 24.07
C GLY A 312 2.62 -47.92 22.73
N ILE A 313 2.85 -46.63 22.43
CA ILE A 313 2.44 -46.01 21.17
C ILE A 313 3.57 -46.16 20.15
N ASP A 314 3.27 -46.75 18.99
CA ASP A 314 4.16 -46.73 17.83
C ASP A 314 4.20 -45.32 17.21
N THR A 315 5.40 -44.75 17.13
CA THR A 315 5.65 -43.41 16.59
C THR A 315 6.16 -43.43 15.15
N THR A 316 6.35 -44.60 14.56
CA THR A 316 6.90 -44.75 13.21
C THR A 316 6.02 -44.04 12.17
N GLY A 317 6.62 -43.13 11.40
CA GLY A 317 5.93 -42.36 10.36
C GLY A 317 4.98 -41.27 10.87
N LEU A 318 4.93 -41.00 12.18
CA LEU A 318 4.08 -39.94 12.74
C LEU A 318 4.83 -38.62 12.90
N THR A 319 4.11 -37.51 12.66
CA THR A 319 4.57 -36.17 13.03
C THR A 319 4.44 -35.94 14.53
N ASN A 320 5.22 -35.01 15.09
CA ASN A 320 5.14 -34.66 16.52
C ASN A 320 3.72 -34.28 16.96
N LYS A 321 2.96 -33.57 16.11
CA LYS A 321 1.57 -33.22 16.43
C LYS A 321 0.70 -34.47 16.59
N GLN A 322 0.84 -35.45 15.68
CA GLN A 322 0.11 -36.72 15.75
C GLN A 322 0.52 -37.56 16.98
N ILE A 323 1.81 -37.55 17.33
CA ILE A 323 2.32 -38.23 18.52
C ILE A 323 1.71 -37.60 19.79
N GLN A 324 1.66 -36.26 19.88
CA GLN A 324 1.04 -35.56 20.99
C GLN A 324 -0.46 -35.87 21.13
N GLU A 325 -1.18 -35.92 20.01
CA GLU A 325 -2.60 -36.28 19.98
C GLU A 325 -2.82 -37.71 20.49
N LYS A 326 -2.06 -38.70 20.01
CA LYS A 326 -2.13 -40.09 20.50
C LYS A 326 -1.76 -40.23 21.97
N ILE A 327 -0.72 -39.52 22.44
CA ILE A 327 -0.36 -39.50 23.87
C ILE A 327 -1.52 -38.96 24.70
N LYS A 328 -2.20 -37.91 24.23
CA LYS A 328 -3.33 -37.31 24.91
C LYS A 328 -4.51 -38.28 25.00
N GLU A 329 -4.88 -38.93 23.89
CA GLU A 329 -5.95 -39.95 23.84
C GLU A 329 -5.66 -41.12 24.80
N MET A 330 -4.44 -41.68 24.76
CA MET A 330 -4.05 -42.78 25.64
C MET A 330 -4.06 -42.40 27.13
N LYS A 331 -3.64 -41.18 27.47
CA LYS A 331 -3.71 -40.69 28.85
C LYS A 331 -5.15 -40.48 29.31
N SER A 332 -6.02 -39.94 28.45
CA SER A 332 -7.44 -39.76 28.74
C SER A 332 -8.16 -41.11 28.96
N ASN A 333 -7.91 -42.11 28.12
CA ASN A 333 -8.52 -43.44 28.25
C ASN A 333 -8.04 -44.21 29.49
N LYS A 334 -6.80 -43.97 29.94
CA LYS A 334 -6.29 -44.54 31.20
C LYS A 334 -6.95 -43.96 32.45
N ILE A 335 -7.38 -42.69 32.40
CA ILE A 335 -8.07 -42.04 33.53
C ILE A 335 -9.50 -42.59 33.66
N THR A 336 -10.22 -42.76 32.54
CA THR A 336 -11.60 -43.28 32.56
C THR A 336 -11.71 -44.76 32.95
N ASN A 337 -10.64 -45.54 32.80
CA ASN A 337 -10.60 -46.96 33.19
C ASN A 337 -10.06 -47.20 34.61
N ALA A 338 -9.60 -46.16 35.32
CA ALA A 338 -9.13 -46.26 36.70
C ALA A 338 -10.23 -45.95 37.73
N ASP A 339 -11.36 -45.40 37.29
CA ASP A 339 -12.53 -45.04 38.12
C ASP A 339 -13.69 -46.05 38.03
N ASN A 340 -13.46 -47.23 37.44
CA ASN A 340 -14.40 -48.37 37.38
C ASN A 340 -13.87 -49.58 38.16
#